data_AF-A0A1I8BP74-F1
#
_entry.id   AF-A0A1I8BP74-F1
#
_cell.length_a   1.000
_cell.length_b   1.000
_cell.length_c   1.000
_cell.angle_alpha   90.00
_cell.angle_beta   90.00
_cell.angle_gamma   90.00
#
_symmetry.space_group_name_H-M   'P 1'
#
loop_
_entity.id
_entity.type
_entity.pdbx_description
1 polymer ?
#
loop_
_entity_poly.entity_id
_entity_poly.type
_entity_poly.pdbx_seq_one_letter_code
_entity_poly.pdbx_strand_id
1 'polypeptide(L)'
;MTVDGNLALYVTREGAALQERLIIGSLYLFSSFIFLILQLSVIFVFCYYKDLRNHLCYRIMLFISLADSIQLVVHAYGGIICIFDTSFNFNLEKIAGGLANSLSLLNWPICFVLAINRLLVFLPSKLSERKEERLFNWLIALSLLHGLPFFVFYLTPHATLGFRYYNWDYLRLDMFESENWEWVERTTETLPLPYVVLTFIVYLIIFCILMHQVSE
;
A
#
# COMPACT_ATOMS: atom_id res chain seq x y z
N MET A 1 -40.25 34.60 -4.88
CA MET A 1 -40.12 33.17 -5.20
C MET A 1 -39.18 33.07 -6.38
N THR A 2 -37.92 32.62 -6.33
CA THR A 2 -37.24 31.68 -5.43
C THR A 2 -35.70 31.91 -5.49
N VAL A 3 -35.24 33.15 -5.32
CA VAL A 3 -33.78 33.43 -5.24
C VAL A 3 -33.22 33.03 -3.87
N ASP A 4 -33.97 33.27 -2.79
CA ASP A 4 -33.55 32.96 -1.42
C ASP A 4 -33.42 31.45 -1.14
N GLY A 5 -34.21 30.62 -1.81
CA GLY A 5 -34.16 29.16 -1.66
C GLY A 5 -32.89 28.53 -2.24
N ASN A 6 -32.38 29.07 -3.35
CA ASN A 6 -31.15 28.58 -3.97
C ASN A 6 -29.93 28.93 -3.11
N LEU A 7 -29.87 30.16 -2.59
CA LEU A 7 -28.75 30.60 -1.74
C LEU A 7 -28.63 29.75 -0.46
N ALA A 8 -29.75 29.43 0.19
CA ALA A 8 -29.75 28.57 1.37
C ALA A 8 -29.23 27.14 1.07
N LEU A 9 -29.58 26.58 -0.09
CA LEU A 9 -29.10 25.27 -0.55
C LEU A 9 -27.59 25.27 -0.87
N TYR A 10 -27.05 26.36 -1.41
CA TYR A 10 -25.62 26.47 -1.67
C TYR A 10 -24.82 26.53 -0.36
N VAL A 11 -25.26 27.36 0.60
CA VAL A 11 -24.58 27.50 1.90
C VAL A 11 -24.59 26.19 2.69
N THR A 12 -25.69 25.44 2.68
CA THR A 12 -25.76 24.14 3.37
C THR A 12 -24.86 23.09 2.72
N ARG A 13 -24.75 23.09 1.39
CA ARG A 13 -23.89 22.16 0.65
C ARG A 13 -22.40 22.43 0.89
N GLU A 14 -21.98 23.69 0.89
CA GLU A 14 -20.60 24.07 1.19
C GLU A 14 -20.22 23.74 2.64
N GLY A 15 -21.13 23.99 3.59
CA GLY A 15 -20.92 23.63 4.99
C GLY A 15 -20.76 22.12 5.20
N ALA A 16 -21.59 21.30 4.54
CA ALA A 16 -21.48 19.84 4.61
C ALA A 16 -20.16 19.34 4.01
N ALA A 17 -19.76 19.84 2.84
CA ALA A 17 -18.50 19.48 2.19
C ALA A 17 -17.28 19.85 3.06
N LEU A 18 -17.31 21.00 3.74
CA LEU A 18 -16.25 21.38 4.68
C LEU A 18 -16.17 20.42 5.87
N GLN A 19 -17.31 20.04 6.46
CA GLN A 19 -17.33 19.09 7.58
C GLN A 19 -16.77 17.72 7.18
N GLU A 20 -17.17 17.19 6.02
CA GLU A 20 -16.66 15.93 5.48
C GLU A 20 -15.14 15.96 5.32
N ARG A 21 -14.61 17.05 4.75
CA ARG A 21 -13.18 17.28 4.55
C ARG A 21 -12.40 17.27 5.84
N LEU A 22 -12.88 18.01 6.84
CA LEU A 22 -12.24 18.07 8.15
C LEU A 22 -12.25 16.70 8.83
N ILE A 23 -13.36 15.96 8.77
CA ILE A 23 -13.48 14.63 9.37
C ILE A 23 -12.52 13.65 8.69
N ILE A 24 -12.61 13.51 7.37
CA ILE A 24 -11.82 12.52 6.63
C ILE A 24 -10.33 12.87 6.68
N GLY A 25 -9.97 14.14 6.48
CA GLY A 25 -8.59 14.58 6.56
C GLY A 25 -7.98 14.40 7.96
N SER A 26 -8.75 14.67 9.02
CA SER A 26 -8.31 14.42 10.40
C SER A 26 -8.12 12.93 10.68
N LEU A 27 -9.02 12.07 10.18
CA LEU A 27 -8.89 10.61 10.30
C LEU A 27 -7.63 10.10 9.59
N TYR A 28 -7.37 10.57 8.36
CA TYR A 28 -6.15 10.21 7.61
C TYR A 28 -4.90 10.63 8.37
N LEU A 29 -4.84 11.88 8.83
CA LEU A 29 -3.68 12.42 9.53
C LEU A 29 -3.42 11.71 10.87
N PHE A 30 -4.47 11.55 11.68
CA PHE A 30 -4.37 10.95 13.00
C PHE A 30 -4.03 9.46 12.95
N SER A 31 -4.71 8.70 12.10
CA SER A 31 -4.41 7.27 11.92
C SER A 31 -3.01 7.06 11.36
N SER A 32 -2.60 7.85 10.37
CA SER A 32 -1.25 7.76 9.80
C SER A 32 -0.18 8.01 10.84
N PHE A 33 -0.35 9.01 11.70
CA PHE A 33 0.62 9.33 12.76
C PHE A 33 0.74 8.20 13.80
N ILE A 34 -0.39 7.66 14.27
CA ILE A 34 -0.40 6.54 15.22
C ILE A 34 0.29 5.32 14.62
N PHE A 35 -0.12 4.92 13.41
CA PHE A 35 0.47 3.74 12.77
C PHE A 35 1.94 3.95 12.41
N LEU A 36 2.35 5.18 12.10
CA LEU A 36 3.76 5.47 11.82
C LEU A 36 4.62 5.31 13.08
N ILE A 37 4.15 5.77 14.25
CA ILE A 37 4.85 5.53 15.53
C ILE A 37 5.00 4.02 15.80
N LEU A 38 3.92 3.26 15.57
CA LEU A 38 3.95 1.81 15.75
C LEU A 38 4.93 1.14 14.78
N GLN A 39 4.90 1.51 13.50
CA GLN A 39 5.81 0.95 12.49
C GLN A 39 7.27 1.33 12.74
N LEU A 40 7.56 2.58 13.13
CA LEU A 40 8.91 3.00 13.51
C LEU A 40 9.41 2.24 14.73
N SER A 41 8.54 1.90 15.68
CA SER A 41 8.88 1.07 16.84
C SER A 41 9.26 -0.35 16.40
N VAL A 42 8.52 -0.95 15.47
CA VAL A 42 8.83 -2.27 14.89
C VAL A 42 10.16 -2.25 14.13
N ILE A 43 10.36 -1.24 13.28
CA ILE A 43 11.63 -1.04 12.55
C ILE A 43 12.79 -0.89 13.53
N PHE A 44 12.62 -0.08 14.58
CA PHE A 44 13.63 0.11 15.62
C PHE A 44 14.02 -1.22 16.28
N VAL A 45 13.05 -2.06 16.67
CA VAL A 45 13.30 -3.39 17.24
C VAL A 45 14.11 -4.27 16.27
N PHE A 46 13.72 -4.34 14.99
CA PHE A 46 14.45 -5.14 14.00
C PHE A 46 15.86 -4.61 13.71
N CYS A 47 16.07 -3.30 13.76
CA CYS A 47 17.39 -2.70 13.58
C CYS A 47 18.29 -2.88 14.82
N TYR A 48 17.71 -2.85 16.02
CA TYR A 48 18.43 -2.96 17.29
C TYR A 48 18.91 -4.39 17.56
N TYR A 49 18.03 -5.38 17.41
CA TYR A 49 18.37 -6.79 17.67
C TYR A 49 18.96 -7.47 16.44
N LYS A 50 20.30 -7.56 16.40
CA LYS A 50 21.05 -8.19 15.29
C LYS A 50 20.61 -9.62 14.99
N ASP A 51 20.23 -10.38 16.02
CA ASP A 51 19.80 -11.77 15.87
C ASP A 51 18.51 -11.86 15.05
N LEU A 52 17.55 -10.98 15.29
CA LEU A 52 16.31 -10.92 14.51
C LEU A 52 16.60 -10.60 13.04
N ARG A 53 17.48 -9.64 12.77
CA ARG A 53 17.82 -9.22 11.40
C ARG A 53 18.50 -10.33 10.57
N ASN A 54 19.17 -11.28 11.21
CA ASN A 54 19.81 -12.38 10.51
C ASN A 54 18.80 -13.43 10.01
N HIS A 55 17.63 -13.50 10.63
CA HIS A 55 16.56 -14.38 10.21
C HIS A 55 15.77 -13.77 9.04
N LEU A 56 15.69 -14.53 7.96
CA LEU A 56 15.06 -14.13 6.70
C LEU A 56 13.64 -13.57 6.86
N CYS A 57 12.83 -14.19 7.73
CA CYS A 57 11.47 -13.77 7.99
C CYS A 57 11.39 -12.31 8.46
N TYR A 58 12.26 -11.90 9.38
CA TYR A 58 12.29 -10.54 9.89
C TYR A 58 12.85 -9.56 8.87
N ARG A 59 13.71 -10.00 7.95
CA ARG A 59 14.13 -9.16 6.80
C ARG A 59 12.96 -8.84 5.88
N ILE A 60 12.10 -9.83 5.61
CA ILE A 60 10.87 -9.63 4.83
C ILE A 60 9.92 -8.69 5.57
N MET A 61 9.66 -8.93 6.86
CA MET A 61 8.79 -8.07 7.66
C MET A 61 9.33 -6.63 7.78
N LEU A 62 10.64 -6.45 7.93
CA LEU A 62 11.28 -5.13 7.93
C LEU A 62 11.03 -4.40 6.61
N PHE A 63 11.08 -5.11 5.48
CA PHE A 63 10.81 -4.51 4.19
C PHE A 63 9.34 -4.04 4.06
N ILE A 64 8.38 -4.85 4.52
CA ILE A 64 6.96 -4.45 4.60
C ILE A 64 6.81 -3.22 5.49
N SER A 65 7.38 -3.22 6.69
CA SER A 65 7.30 -2.09 7.63
C SER A 65 7.89 -0.80 7.05
N LEU A 66 8.98 -0.89 6.27
CA LEU A 66 9.57 0.27 5.60
C LEU A 66 8.64 0.81 4.51
N ALA A 67 8.06 -0.05 3.67
CA ALA A 67 7.09 0.34 2.65
C ALA A 67 5.85 1.01 3.28
N ASP A 68 5.28 0.38 4.31
CA ASP A 68 4.13 0.91 5.05
C ASP A 68 4.45 2.27 5.68
N SER A 69 5.64 2.45 6.26
CA SER A 69 6.04 3.72 6.85
C SER A 69 6.08 4.85 5.83
N ILE A 70 6.61 4.60 4.63
CA ILE A 70 6.63 5.57 3.53
C ILE A 70 5.18 5.88 3.10
N GLN A 71 4.33 4.86 2.98
CA GLN A 71 2.93 5.03 2.60
C GLN A 71 2.14 5.83 3.64
N LEU A 72 2.39 5.63 4.94
CA LEU A 72 1.76 6.41 6.02
C LEU A 72 2.18 7.89 5.97
N VAL A 73 3.42 8.20 5.61
CA VAL A 73 3.85 9.59 5.38
C VAL A 73 3.07 10.22 4.22
N VAL A 74 2.87 9.47 3.14
CA VAL A 74 2.07 9.93 1.99
C VAL A 74 0.59 10.14 2.38
N HIS A 75 0.00 9.24 3.18
CA HIS A 75 -1.38 9.39 3.65
C HIS A 75 -1.55 10.53 4.64
N ALA A 76 -0.57 10.79 5.49
CA ALA A 76 -0.53 11.99 6.34
C ALA A 76 -0.52 13.26 5.47
N TYR A 77 0.28 13.28 4.40
CA TYR A 77 0.28 14.38 3.43
C TYR A 77 -1.07 14.55 2.72
N GLY A 78 -1.72 13.44 2.31
CA GLY A 78 -3.07 13.46 1.77
C GLY A 78 -4.12 14.01 2.76
N GLY A 79 -3.99 13.68 4.05
CA GLY A 79 -4.81 14.24 5.12
C GLY A 79 -4.67 15.77 5.24
N ILE A 80 -3.44 16.30 5.12
CA ILE A 80 -3.18 17.74 5.09
C ILE A 80 -3.86 18.39 3.88
N ILE A 81 -3.68 17.84 2.67
CA ILE A 81 -4.35 18.33 1.46
C ILE A 81 -5.87 18.37 1.67
N CYS A 82 -6.43 17.29 2.21
CA CYS A 82 -7.87 17.15 2.47
C CYS A 82 -8.41 18.26 3.40
N ILE A 83 -7.70 18.57 4.49
CA ILE A 83 -8.11 19.60 5.46
C ILE A 83 -8.03 21.00 4.85
N PHE A 84 -6.97 21.32 4.12
CA PHE A 84 -6.72 22.69 3.64
C PHE A 84 -7.37 23.01 2.28
N ASP A 85 -7.82 22.01 1.51
CA ASP A 85 -8.35 22.16 0.14
C ASP A 85 -7.32 22.62 -0.89
N THR A 86 -6.05 22.48 -0.57
CA THR A 86 -4.98 23.08 -1.35
C THR A 86 -4.22 22.01 -2.12
N SER A 87 -3.96 22.26 -3.39
CA SER A 87 -2.88 21.59 -4.11
C SER A 87 -1.57 22.34 -3.87
N PHE A 88 -0.64 21.75 -3.13
CA PHE A 88 0.63 22.41 -2.81
C PHE A 88 1.53 22.47 -4.05
N ASN A 89 1.69 21.33 -4.72
CA ASN A 89 2.55 21.20 -5.89
C ASN A 89 2.14 19.95 -6.68
N PHE A 90 1.83 20.14 -7.96
CA PHE A 90 1.41 19.06 -8.86
C PHE A 90 2.43 17.91 -8.95
N ASN A 91 3.73 18.22 -9.04
CA ASN A 91 4.76 17.19 -9.12
C ASN A 91 4.89 16.42 -7.80
N LEU A 92 4.72 17.10 -6.66
CA LEU A 92 4.76 16.46 -5.35
C LEU A 92 3.59 15.50 -5.17
N GLU A 93 2.37 15.93 -5.52
CA GLU A 93 1.17 15.07 -5.47
C GLU A 93 1.30 13.86 -6.39
N LYS A 94 1.84 14.06 -7.59
CA LYS A 94 2.13 12.99 -8.55
C LYS A 94 3.10 11.96 -7.99
N ILE A 95 4.21 12.41 -7.38
CA ILE A 95 5.18 11.51 -6.75
C ILE A 95 4.55 10.80 -5.56
N ALA A 96 3.80 11.52 -4.72
CA ALA A 96 3.13 10.98 -3.55
C ALA A 96 2.10 9.91 -3.92
N GLY A 97 1.16 10.21 -4.83
CA GLY A 97 0.16 9.25 -5.31
C GLY A 97 0.80 8.03 -5.99
N GLY A 98 1.84 8.26 -6.80
CA GLY A 98 2.63 7.19 -7.40
C GLY A 98 3.27 6.26 -6.35
N LEU A 99 3.89 6.83 -5.30
CA LEU A 99 4.46 6.07 -4.19
C LEU A 99 3.38 5.28 -3.44
N ALA A 100 2.27 5.93 -3.07
CA ALA A 100 1.19 5.27 -2.32
C ALA A 100 0.64 4.04 -3.05
N ASN A 101 0.34 4.17 -4.35
CA ASN A 101 -0.22 3.06 -5.13
C ASN A 101 0.83 1.99 -5.45
N SER A 102 2.05 2.38 -5.84
CA SER A 102 3.10 1.39 -6.16
C SER A 102 3.58 0.60 -4.94
N LEU A 103 3.66 1.22 -3.76
CA LEU A 103 4.00 0.51 -2.51
C LEU A 103 2.86 -0.41 -2.05
N SER A 104 1.60 0.01 -2.23
CA SER A 104 0.44 -0.87 -2.02
C SER A 104 0.52 -2.11 -2.93
N LEU A 105 0.83 -1.93 -4.22
CA LEU A 105 1.00 -3.04 -5.17
C LEU A 105 2.21 -3.93 -4.85
N LEU A 106 3.27 -3.37 -4.27
CA LEU A 106 4.45 -4.09 -3.81
C LEU A 106 4.16 -4.96 -2.59
N ASN A 107 3.27 -4.52 -1.68
CA ASN A 107 2.98 -5.25 -0.45
C ASN A 107 2.32 -6.62 -0.71
N TRP A 108 1.44 -6.75 -1.70
CA TRP A 108 0.77 -8.03 -2.01
C TRP A 108 1.72 -9.19 -2.33
N PRO A 109 2.65 -9.09 -3.30
CA PRO A 109 3.62 -10.16 -3.55
C PRO A 109 4.54 -10.39 -2.36
N ILE A 110 4.94 -9.38 -1.60
CA ILE A 110 5.82 -9.56 -0.44
C ILE A 110 5.10 -10.31 0.70
N CYS A 111 3.83 -10.02 0.95
CA CYS A 111 3.01 -10.80 1.87
C CYS A 111 2.88 -12.27 1.44
N PHE A 112 2.75 -12.53 0.14
CA PHE A 112 2.78 -13.89 -0.39
C PHE A 112 4.15 -14.57 -0.17
N VAL A 113 5.25 -13.85 -0.41
CA VAL A 113 6.60 -14.34 -0.11
C VAL A 113 6.76 -14.65 1.38
N LEU A 114 6.21 -13.82 2.27
CA LEU A 114 6.18 -14.09 3.71
C LEU A 114 5.39 -15.38 4.04
N ALA A 115 4.26 -15.61 3.38
CA ALA A 115 3.48 -16.84 3.56
C ALA A 115 4.26 -18.08 3.12
N ILE A 116 4.96 -18.03 1.97
CA ILE A 116 5.86 -19.11 1.53
C ILE A 116 6.97 -19.34 2.55
N ASN A 117 7.56 -18.28 3.10
CA ASN A 117 8.58 -18.40 4.15
C ASN A 117 8.04 -19.15 5.36
N ARG A 118 6.80 -18.89 5.78
CA ARG A 118 6.16 -19.64 6.87
C ARG A 118 5.88 -21.10 6.51
N LEU A 119 5.46 -21.38 5.28
CA LEU A 119 5.22 -22.76 4.83
C LEU A 119 6.49 -23.61 4.85
N LEU A 120 7.63 -23.06 4.42
CA LEU A 120 8.91 -23.79 4.38
C LEU A 120 9.39 -24.23 5.77
N VAL A 121 9.01 -23.53 6.84
CA VAL A 121 9.34 -23.93 8.23
C VAL A 121 8.70 -25.27 8.59
N PHE A 122 7.52 -25.58 8.04
CA PHE A 122 6.80 -26.82 8.33
C PHE A 122 7.08 -27.94 7.32
N LEU A 123 7.65 -27.61 6.16
CA LEU A 123 7.99 -28.62 5.18
C LEU A 123 9.30 -29.32 5.58
N PRO A 124 9.38 -30.66 5.53
CA PRO A 124 10.58 -31.41 5.87
C PRO A 124 11.74 -31.21 4.87
N SER A 125 11.57 -30.32 3.88
CA SER A 125 12.53 -30.12 2.79
C SER A 125 13.82 -29.49 3.30
N LYS A 126 14.93 -30.23 3.17
CA LYS A 126 16.29 -29.78 3.48
C LYS A 126 16.84 -28.88 2.35
N LEU A 127 16.21 -27.73 2.10
CA LEU A 127 16.94 -26.68 1.36
C LEU A 127 18.12 -26.25 2.24
N SER A 128 19.30 -26.14 1.65
CA SER A 128 20.42 -25.55 2.39
C SER A 128 20.12 -24.08 2.67
N GLU A 129 20.51 -23.57 3.84
CA GLU A 129 20.26 -22.18 4.26
C GLU A 129 20.65 -21.16 3.17
N ARG A 130 21.77 -21.39 2.48
CA ARG A 130 22.24 -20.53 1.37
C ARG A 130 21.30 -20.55 0.15
N LYS A 131 20.70 -21.69 -0.17
CA LYS A 131 19.75 -21.82 -1.29
C LYS A 131 18.42 -21.17 -0.94
N GLU A 132 17.96 -21.35 0.29
CA GLU A 132 16.77 -20.68 0.81
C GLU A 132 16.96 -19.16 0.76
N GLU A 133 18.04 -18.63 1.33
CA GLU A 133 18.33 -17.20 1.31
C GLU A 133 18.37 -16.64 -0.12
N ARG A 134 19.01 -17.37 -1.05
CA ARG A 134 19.05 -16.96 -2.46
C ARG A 134 17.66 -16.94 -3.09
N LEU A 135 16.83 -17.95 -2.85
CA LEU A 135 15.46 -18.01 -3.34
C LEU A 135 14.66 -16.80 -2.88
N PHE A 136 14.69 -16.48 -1.58
CA PHE A 136 13.92 -15.35 -1.05
C PHE A 136 14.45 -14.00 -1.48
N ASN A 137 15.78 -13.82 -1.62
CA ASN A 137 16.34 -12.60 -2.19
C ASN A 137 15.82 -12.40 -3.64
N TRP A 138 15.72 -13.46 -4.44
CA TRP A 138 15.10 -13.39 -5.77
C TRP A 138 13.61 -13.06 -5.71
N LEU A 139 12.84 -13.68 -4.82
CA LEU A 139 11.41 -13.41 -4.67
C LEU A 139 11.14 -11.96 -4.21
N ILE A 140 11.96 -11.42 -3.31
CA ILE A 140 11.90 -10.01 -2.90
C ILE A 140 12.24 -9.11 -4.10
N ALA A 141 13.29 -9.42 -4.86
CA ALA A 141 13.67 -8.67 -6.05
C ALA A 141 12.55 -8.68 -7.12
N LEU A 142 11.89 -9.82 -7.33
CA LEU A 142 10.74 -9.93 -8.22
C LEU A 142 9.55 -9.12 -7.72
N SER A 143 9.32 -9.08 -6.41
CA SER A 143 8.29 -8.24 -5.80
C SER A 143 8.58 -6.75 -6.02
N LEU A 144 9.84 -6.33 -5.85
CA LEU A 144 10.29 -4.97 -6.17
C LEU A 144 10.07 -4.62 -7.65
N LEU A 145 10.43 -5.54 -8.55
CA LEU A 145 10.18 -5.41 -9.99
C LEU A 145 8.69 -5.41 -10.34
N HIS A 146 7.81 -5.86 -9.44
CA HIS A 146 6.38 -5.77 -9.62
C HIS A 146 5.85 -4.37 -9.33
N GLY A 147 6.27 -3.73 -8.23
CA GLY A 147 5.81 -2.39 -7.85
C GLY A 147 6.50 -1.24 -8.63
N LEU A 148 7.80 -1.36 -8.90
CA LEU A 148 8.60 -0.27 -9.49
C LEU A 148 8.12 0.17 -10.90
N PRO A 149 7.73 -0.72 -11.82
CA PRO A 149 7.21 -0.30 -13.12
C PRO A 149 5.94 0.55 -13.02
N PHE A 150 5.03 0.24 -12.09
CA PHE A 150 3.84 1.07 -11.85
C PHE A 150 4.23 2.43 -11.31
N PHE A 151 5.21 2.51 -10.40
CA PHE A 151 5.72 3.79 -9.93
C PHE A 151 6.22 4.66 -11.10
N VAL A 152 7.07 4.09 -11.97
CA VAL A 152 7.57 4.80 -13.16
C VAL A 152 6.43 5.19 -14.09
N PHE A 153 5.43 4.32 -14.27
CA PHE A 153 4.27 4.60 -15.11
C PHE A 153 3.41 5.76 -14.55
N TYR A 154 3.19 5.81 -13.24
CA TYR A 154 2.48 6.90 -12.58
C TYR A 154 3.21 8.25 -12.68
N LEU A 155 4.53 8.22 -12.88
CA LEU A 155 5.31 9.43 -13.16
C LEU A 155 5.18 9.91 -14.61
N THR A 156 4.55 9.14 -15.51
CA THR A 156 4.26 9.58 -16.88
C THR A 156 2.98 10.42 -16.94
N PRO A 157 2.79 11.28 -17.95
CA PRO A 157 1.54 12.04 -18.12
C PRO A 157 0.31 11.16 -18.42
N HIS A 158 0.48 9.88 -18.76
CA HIS A 158 -0.61 8.99 -19.19
C HIS A 158 -1.40 8.36 -18.05
N ALA A 159 -0.82 8.26 -16.86
CA ALA A 159 -1.44 7.66 -15.68
C ALA A 159 -1.08 8.44 -14.41
N THR A 160 -1.06 9.76 -14.49
CA THR A 160 -0.73 10.58 -13.33
C THR A 160 -1.81 10.45 -12.26
N LEU A 161 -1.38 10.22 -11.02
CA LEU A 161 -2.23 10.23 -9.84
C LEU A 161 -2.20 11.60 -9.17
N GLY A 162 -3.30 11.98 -8.54
CA GLY A 162 -3.40 13.17 -7.70
C GLY A 162 -4.43 12.95 -6.60
N PHE A 163 -4.45 13.84 -5.61
CA PHE A 163 -5.37 13.69 -4.49
C PHE A 163 -6.72 14.34 -4.84
N ARG A 164 -7.78 13.55 -5.01
CA ARG A 164 -9.13 14.01 -5.34
C ARG A 164 -10.17 13.20 -4.57
N TYR A 165 -11.27 13.85 -4.17
CA TYR A 165 -12.38 13.20 -3.46
C TYR A 165 -11.91 12.33 -2.28
N TYR A 166 -10.92 12.83 -1.53
CA TYR A 166 -10.36 12.17 -0.35
C TYR A 166 -9.55 10.90 -0.62
N ASN A 167 -9.14 10.67 -1.87
CA ASN A 167 -8.31 9.53 -2.25
C ASN A 167 -7.23 9.91 -3.27
N TRP A 168 -6.21 9.05 -3.41
CA TRP A 168 -5.25 9.12 -4.51
C TRP A 168 -5.86 8.48 -5.75
N ASP A 169 -6.28 9.31 -6.70
CA ASP A 169 -7.03 8.88 -7.88
C ASP A 169 -6.38 9.38 -9.18
N TYR A 170 -6.72 8.75 -10.30
CA TYR A 170 -6.23 9.11 -11.62
C TYR A 170 -6.73 10.50 -12.01
N LEU A 171 -5.79 11.38 -12.35
CA LEU A 171 -6.13 12.69 -12.89
C LEU A 171 -6.58 12.53 -14.34
N ARG A 172 -7.90 12.55 -14.54
CA ARG A 172 -8.52 12.69 -15.87
C ARG A 172 -8.26 14.11 -16.35
N LEU A 173 -7.13 14.30 -17.03
CA LEU A 173 -6.82 15.54 -17.73
C LEU A 173 -7.53 15.45 -19.09
N ASP A 174 -8.53 16.30 -19.32
CA ASP A 174 -9.36 16.31 -20.55
C ASP A 174 -8.54 16.40 -21.85
N MET A 175 -7.27 16.82 -21.76
CA MET A 175 -6.33 16.88 -22.89
C MET A 175 -5.69 15.54 -23.25
N PHE A 176 -5.83 14.51 -22.40
CA PHE A 176 -5.25 13.19 -22.58
C PHE A 176 -6.33 12.12 -22.35
N GLU A 177 -7.34 12.07 -23.23
CA GLU A 177 -8.28 10.93 -23.37
C GLU A 177 -7.54 9.67 -23.88
N SER A 178 -6.39 9.33 -23.30
CA SER A 178 -5.72 8.08 -23.64
C SER A 178 -6.41 6.96 -22.89
N GLU A 179 -6.84 5.92 -23.60
CA GLU A 179 -7.29 4.61 -23.06
C GLU A 179 -6.27 3.97 -22.08
N ASN A 180 -5.08 4.57 -21.95
CA ASN A 180 -3.98 4.08 -21.14
C ASN A 180 -4.23 4.09 -19.63
N TRP A 181 -5.09 4.95 -19.06
CA TRP A 181 -5.31 4.93 -17.61
C TRP A 181 -6.26 3.82 -17.17
N GLU A 182 -7.27 3.48 -17.99
CA GLU A 182 -8.27 2.44 -17.67
C GLU A 182 -7.63 1.06 -17.52
N TRP A 183 -6.66 0.73 -18.37
CA TRP A 183 -5.97 -0.56 -18.25
C TRP A 183 -5.12 -0.61 -16.98
N VAL A 184 -4.48 0.51 -16.57
CA VAL A 184 -3.68 0.54 -15.35
C VAL A 184 -4.58 0.38 -14.14
N GLU A 185 -5.68 1.13 -14.09
CA GLU A 185 -6.67 1.04 -13.02
C GLU A 185 -7.18 -0.39 -12.88
N ARG A 186 -7.69 -0.97 -13.97
CA ARG A 186 -8.16 -2.36 -13.99
C ARG A 186 -7.08 -3.36 -13.59
N THR A 187 -5.84 -3.15 -14.04
CA THR A 187 -4.72 -4.00 -13.66
C THR A 187 -4.45 -3.87 -12.16
N THR A 188 -4.42 -2.65 -11.62
CA THR A 188 -4.15 -2.41 -10.19
C THR A 188 -5.22 -2.96 -9.26
N GLU A 189 -6.47 -2.99 -9.70
CA GLU A 189 -7.58 -3.58 -8.94
C GLU A 189 -7.58 -5.11 -8.98
N THR A 190 -7.22 -5.70 -10.12
CA THR A 190 -7.30 -7.16 -10.34
C THR A 190 -6.04 -7.90 -9.90
N LEU A 191 -4.87 -7.26 -10.00
CA LEU A 191 -3.56 -7.85 -9.72
C LEU A 191 -3.35 -8.33 -8.27
N PRO A 192 -3.93 -7.68 -7.23
CA PRO A 192 -3.87 -8.19 -5.85
C PRO A 192 -4.56 -9.54 -5.66
N LEU A 193 -5.62 -9.82 -6.42
CA LEU A 193 -6.50 -10.99 -6.18
C LEU A 193 -5.74 -12.33 -6.25
N PRO A 194 -4.91 -12.61 -7.28
CA PRO A 194 -4.06 -13.81 -7.29
C PRO A 194 -3.19 -13.97 -6.04
N TYR A 195 -2.57 -12.90 -5.54
CA TYR A 195 -1.71 -12.98 -4.35
C TYR A 195 -2.50 -13.30 -3.10
N VAL A 196 -3.69 -12.72 -2.94
CA VAL A 196 -4.59 -13.02 -1.82
C VAL A 196 -5.03 -14.48 -1.85
N VAL A 197 -5.46 -14.99 -3.02
CA VAL A 197 -5.88 -16.39 -3.20
C VAL A 197 -4.71 -17.35 -2.92
N LEU A 198 -3.54 -17.08 -3.49
CA LEU A 198 -2.34 -17.90 -3.28
C LEU A 198 -1.89 -17.89 -1.81
N THR A 199 -1.91 -16.74 -1.15
CA THR A 199 -1.59 -16.59 0.27
C THR A 199 -2.57 -17.39 1.13
N PHE A 200 -3.87 -17.29 0.84
CA PHE A 200 -4.91 -18.06 1.53
C PHE A 200 -4.70 -19.57 1.39
N ILE A 201 -4.41 -20.05 0.16
CA ILE A 201 -4.10 -21.46 -0.09
C ILE A 201 -2.88 -21.90 0.72
N VAL A 202 -1.82 -21.10 0.76
CA VAL A 202 -0.62 -21.41 1.57
C VAL A 202 -0.97 -21.56 3.05
N TYR A 203 -1.76 -20.66 3.62
CA TYR A 203 -2.18 -20.76 5.02
C TYR A 203 -3.10 -21.96 5.30
N LEU A 204 -3.97 -22.34 4.36
CA LEU A 204 -4.74 -23.59 4.47
C LEU A 204 -3.84 -24.82 4.50
N ILE A 205 -2.79 -24.85 3.67
CA ILE A 205 -1.80 -25.94 3.68
C ILE A 205 -1.08 -26.01 5.03
N ILE A 206 -0.61 -24.87 5.56
CA ILE A 206 0.02 -24.80 6.89
C ILE A 206 -0.93 -25.35 7.96
N PHE A 207 -2.20 -24.94 7.93
CA PHE A 207 -3.20 -25.41 8.87
C PHE A 207 -3.42 -26.93 8.80
N CYS A 208 -3.53 -27.49 7.59
CA CYS A 208 -3.64 -28.94 7.40
C CYS A 208 -2.42 -29.70 7.94
N ILE A 209 -1.21 -29.19 7.71
CA ILE A 209 0.03 -29.78 8.23
C ILE A 209 0.02 -29.76 9.76
N LEU A 210 -0.34 -28.64 10.37
CA LEU A 210 -0.42 -28.50 11.83
C LEU A 210 -1.45 -29.46 12.44
N MET A 211 -2.64 -29.58 11.84
CA MET A 211 -3.68 -30.50 12.32
C MET A 211 -3.24 -31.97 12.23
N HIS A 212 -2.49 -32.34 11.19
CA HIS A 212 -1.95 -33.68 11.06
C HIS A 212 -0.88 -33.98 12.13
N GLN A 213 0.02 -33.03 12.40
CA GLN A 213 1.06 -33.17 13.43
C GLN A 213 0.52 -33.28 14.85
N VAL A 214 -0.63 -32.66 15.14
CA VAL A 214 -1.29 -32.75 16.46
C VAL A 214 -1.99 -34.10 16.67
N SER A 215 -2.31 -34.81 15.58
CA SER A 215 -3.01 -36.10 15.65
C SER A 215 -2.09 -37.31 15.87
N GLU A 216 -0.77 -37.13 15.73
CA GLU A 216 0.27 -38.15 16.01
C GLU A 216 0.76 -38.06 17.45
#